data_AF-A0A7S2ASK5-F1
#
_entry.id   AF-A0A7S2ASK5-F1
#
_cell.length_a   1.000
_cell.length_b   1.000
_cell.length_c   1.000
_cell.angle_alpha   90.00
_cell.angle_beta   90.00
_cell.angle_gamma   90.00
#
_symmetry.space_group_name_H-M   'P 1'
#
loop_
_entity.id
_entity.type
_entity.pdbx_description
1 polymer ?
#
loop_
_entity_poly.entity_id
_entity_poly.type
_entity_poly.pdbx_seq_one_letter_code
_entity_poly.pdbx_strand_id
1 'polypeptide(L)'
;CSELGMHPSDLKDPNLNTALLHKNKMNYGSECGAWNKAPPGEWCFVGWDSTCPDRVKPSTVWVSDDNPRWPPIYHQYKSRLPCQVEAQVKMRERSAEVCEDITRIVEFFMFLELLMFMPMTVIIFKFLSNRCGDEFQCEEQFAVVLSTDEEESEDEWERGATQDKKDTRGDSDNDDGEPSSQGR
;
A
#
# COMPACT_ATOMS: atom_id res chain seq x y z
N CYS A 1 11.92 11.50 -20.13
CA CYS A 1 12.18 10.30 -20.95
C CYS A 1 13.60 9.83 -20.66
N SER A 2 13.95 8.58 -20.94
CA SER A 2 15.33 8.07 -20.75
C SER A 2 16.29 8.52 -21.83
N GLU A 3 15.82 9.14 -22.92
CA GLU A 3 16.59 9.46 -24.14
C GLU A 3 17.13 8.22 -24.88
N LEU A 4 17.05 7.06 -24.24
CA LEU A 4 17.37 5.76 -24.79
C LEU A 4 16.11 5.18 -25.43
N GLY A 5 16.08 5.12 -26.76
CA GLY A 5 15.03 4.43 -27.48
C GLY A 5 15.25 2.93 -27.52
N MET A 6 14.28 2.24 -28.11
CA MET A 6 14.34 0.82 -28.39
C MET A 6 14.04 0.57 -29.87
N HIS A 7 14.11 -0.69 -30.28
CA HIS A 7 13.53 -1.13 -31.55
C HIS A 7 12.02 -1.41 -31.35
N PRO A 8 11.13 -1.02 -32.28
CA PRO A 8 9.70 -1.33 -32.17
C PRO A 8 9.42 -2.84 -32.33
N SER A 9 8.37 -3.34 -31.66
CA SER A 9 7.96 -4.77 -31.66
C SER A 9 7.66 -5.31 -33.04
N ASP A 10 7.00 -4.50 -33.85
CA ASP A 10 6.73 -4.82 -35.24
C ASP A 10 7.02 -3.59 -36.10
N LEU A 11 8.01 -3.70 -36.98
CA LEU A 11 8.32 -2.66 -37.96
C LEU A 11 7.24 -2.52 -39.03
N LYS A 12 6.40 -3.55 -39.20
CA LYS A 12 5.31 -3.58 -40.18
C LYS A 12 3.98 -3.09 -39.60
N ASP A 13 3.96 -2.66 -38.33
CA ASP A 13 2.75 -2.10 -37.73
C ASP A 13 2.32 -0.85 -38.53
N PRO A 14 1.12 -0.86 -39.15
CA PRO A 14 0.62 0.27 -39.94
C PRO A 14 0.42 1.55 -39.10
N ASN A 15 0.35 1.41 -37.78
CA ASN A 15 0.22 2.50 -36.83
C ASN A 15 1.58 3.13 -36.46
N LEU A 16 2.70 2.46 -36.74
CA LEU A 16 4.02 2.98 -36.40
C LEU A 16 4.35 4.23 -37.22
N ASN A 17 4.74 5.31 -36.54
CA ASN A 17 5.19 6.52 -37.20
C ASN A 17 6.66 6.41 -37.60
N THR A 18 6.91 5.84 -38.78
CA THR A 18 8.26 5.64 -39.33
C THR A 18 9.04 6.92 -39.59
N ALA A 19 8.36 8.09 -39.67
CA ALA A 19 9.02 9.38 -39.85
C ALA A 19 9.81 9.82 -38.59
N LEU A 20 9.39 9.36 -37.41
CA LEU A 20 10.10 9.64 -36.15
C LEU A 20 11.27 8.68 -35.92
N LEU A 21 11.38 7.59 -36.70
CA LEU A 21 12.45 6.61 -36.53
C LEU A 21 13.76 7.10 -37.17
N HIS A 22 14.85 7.01 -36.41
CA HIS A 22 16.21 7.18 -36.91
C HIS A 22 16.55 6.11 -37.96
N LYS A 23 17.61 6.35 -38.74
CA LYS A 23 18.10 5.41 -39.76
C LYS A 23 18.37 4.01 -39.22
N ASN A 24 18.78 3.89 -37.94
CA ASN A 24 19.05 2.62 -37.26
C ASN A 24 17.81 1.99 -36.60
N LYS A 25 16.66 2.66 -36.57
CA LYS A 25 15.40 2.20 -35.97
C LYS A 25 15.46 1.91 -34.46
N MET A 26 16.47 2.44 -33.75
CA MET A 26 16.70 2.18 -32.32
C MET A 26 16.25 3.33 -31.41
N ASN A 27 15.57 4.34 -31.94
CA ASN A 27 15.11 5.50 -31.18
C ASN A 27 13.62 5.43 -30.81
N TYR A 28 12.93 4.30 -31.03
CA TYR A 28 11.51 4.20 -30.70
C TYR A 28 11.31 4.42 -29.21
N GLY A 29 10.51 5.43 -28.83
CA GLY A 29 10.27 5.80 -27.44
C GLY A 29 11.41 6.56 -26.75
N SER A 30 12.48 6.96 -27.44
CA SER A 30 13.60 7.73 -26.85
C SER A 30 13.15 9.11 -26.36
N GLU A 31 12.40 9.77 -27.23
CA GLU A 31 11.83 11.08 -27.05
C GLU A 31 10.33 10.94 -26.89
N CYS A 32 9.70 12.01 -26.43
CA CYS A 32 8.27 11.99 -26.38
C CYS A 32 7.64 12.42 -27.70
N GLY A 33 6.97 11.46 -28.33
CA GLY A 33 6.28 11.69 -29.58
C GLY A 33 5.12 10.72 -29.74
N ALA A 34 4.30 11.02 -30.74
CA ALA A 34 3.23 10.13 -31.19
C ALA A 34 3.84 8.97 -32.01
N TRP A 35 4.46 8.03 -31.29
CA TRP A 35 5.12 6.87 -31.89
C TRP A 35 4.15 5.95 -32.63
N ASN A 36 2.88 5.90 -32.18
CA ASN A 36 1.81 5.17 -32.83
C ASN A 36 0.65 6.13 -33.18
N LYS A 37 -0.03 5.88 -34.30
CA LYS A 37 -1.25 6.62 -34.71
C LYS A 37 -2.44 6.37 -33.76
N ALA A 38 -2.43 5.25 -33.06
CA ALA A 38 -3.40 4.88 -32.02
C ALA A 38 -2.73 3.95 -30.98
N PRO A 39 -2.95 4.11 -29.66
CA PRO A 39 -3.79 5.11 -28.99
C PRO A 39 -3.18 6.53 -29.02
N PRO A 40 -3.99 7.59 -28.80
CA PRO A 40 -3.66 8.98 -29.15
C PRO A 40 -2.91 9.70 -28.03
N GLY A 41 -1.73 9.20 -27.66
CA GLY A 41 -0.90 9.84 -26.65
C GLY A 41 0.55 9.86 -27.04
N GLU A 42 1.19 11.01 -26.91
CA GLU A 42 2.65 11.08 -26.87
C GLU A 42 3.12 10.36 -25.60
N TRP A 43 4.03 9.40 -25.76
CA TRP A 43 4.62 8.67 -24.65
C TRP A 43 6.11 8.46 -24.90
N CYS A 44 6.85 8.11 -23.86
CA CYS A 44 8.25 7.74 -23.98
C CYS A 44 8.68 6.70 -22.93
N PHE A 45 9.85 6.10 -23.13
CA PHE A 45 10.50 5.28 -22.13
C PHE A 45 11.08 6.15 -21.00
N VAL A 46 11.08 5.61 -19.77
CA VAL A 46 11.57 6.28 -18.56
C VAL A 46 12.78 5.59 -17.94
N GLY A 47 13.38 4.63 -18.64
CA GLY A 47 14.58 3.92 -18.20
C GLY A 47 14.28 2.74 -17.27
N TRP A 48 15.34 2.11 -16.75
CA TRP A 48 15.24 0.91 -15.91
C TRP A 48 14.98 1.23 -14.43
N ASP A 49 15.53 2.34 -13.93
CA ASP A 49 15.41 2.78 -12.53
C ASP A 49 14.36 3.88 -12.34
N SER A 50 13.26 3.78 -13.09
CA SER A 50 12.19 4.76 -12.95
C SER A 50 11.44 4.55 -11.64
N THR A 51 11.40 5.61 -10.82
CA THR A 51 10.58 5.74 -9.62
C THR A 51 9.12 6.08 -9.93
N CYS A 52 8.75 6.19 -11.22
CA CYS A 52 7.38 6.50 -11.61
C CYS A 52 6.43 5.38 -11.16
N PRO A 53 5.35 5.71 -10.42
CA PRO A 53 4.38 4.72 -9.96
C PRO A 53 3.63 4.06 -11.13
N ASP A 54 3.45 4.80 -12.25
CA ASP A 54 2.76 4.33 -13.46
C ASP A 54 3.64 3.53 -14.43
N ARG A 55 4.74 2.94 -13.95
CA ARG A 55 5.64 2.16 -14.79
C ARG A 55 4.95 0.89 -15.31
N VAL A 56 4.84 0.77 -16.63
CA VAL A 56 4.37 -0.47 -17.26
C VAL A 56 5.58 -1.28 -17.66
N LYS A 57 5.71 -2.50 -17.12
CA LYS A 57 6.68 -3.49 -17.63
C LYS A 57 6.23 -3.89 -19.04
N PRO A 58 7.00 -3.62 -20.09
CA PRO A 58 6.73 -4.24 -21.38
C PRO A 58 6.90 -5.76 -21.21
N SER A 59 6.02 -6.53 -21.84
CA SER A 59 5.94 -8.00 -21.70
C SER A 59 7.11 -8.75 -22.34
N THR A 60 8.05 -8.06 -22.98
CA THR A 60 9.11 -8.70 -23.76
C THR A 60 10.47 -8.04 -23.48
N VAL A 61 11.39 -8.83 -22.95
CA VAL A 61 12.83 -8.55 -23.04
C VAL A 61 13.24 -8.83 -24.48
N TRP A 62 13.86 -7.86 -25.14
CA TRP A 62 14.26 -8.02 -26.53
C TRP A 62 15.55 -8.83 -26.64
N VAL A 63 15.45 -9.97 -27.30
CA VAL A 63 16.57 -10.60 -28.00
C VAL A 63 16.41 -10.21 -29.46
N SER A 64 17.47 -9.72 -30.11
CA SER A 64 17.40 -9.47 -31.55
C SER A 64 17.19 -10.80 -32.27
N ASP A 65 15.97 -11.07 -32.76
CA ASP A 65 15.66 -12.31 -33.49
C ASP A 65 16.58 -12.49 -34.70
N ASP A 66 16.97 -11.39 -35.33
CA ASP A 66 17.84 -11.37 -36.52
C ASP A 66 19.33 -11.59 -36.20
N ASN A 67 19.73 -11.53 -34.93
CA ASN A 67 21.15 -11.55 -34.60
C ASN A 67 21.42 -12.17 -33.21
N PRO A 68 21.57 -13.51 -33.14
CA PRO A 68 21.73 -14.26 -31.89
C PRO A 68 23.03 -13.91 -31.12
N ARG A 69 23.89 -13.08 -31.70
CA ARG A 69 25.14 -12.62 -31.08
C ARG A 69 24.94 -11.48 -30.10
N TRP A 70 23.82 -10.75 -30.16
CA TRP A 70 23.60 -9.63 -29.25
C TRP A 70 22.96 -10.11 -27.95
N PRO A 71 23.49 -9.69 -26.79
CA PRO A 71 22.87 -9.99 -25.51
C PRO A 71 21.47 -9.35 -25.45
N PRO A 72 20.52 -9.95 -24.72
CA PRO A 72 19.23 -9.33 -24.47
C PRO A 72 19.42 -7.92 -23.92
N ILE A 73 18.75 -6.93 -24.53
CA ILE A 73 18.81 -5.55 -24.04
C ILE A 73 17.96 -5.46 -22.77
N TYR A 74 18.47 -4.77 -21.75
CA TYR A 74 17.74 -4.53 -20.50
C TYR A 74 16.36 -3.91 -20.77
N HIS A 75 15.37 -4.36 -20.01
CA HIS A 75 14.00 -3.85 -20.12
C HIS A 75 13.96 -2.36 -19.75
N GLN A 76 13.30 -1.55 -20.58
CA GLN A 76 12.96 -0.18 -20.23
C GLN A 76 11.50 -0.09 -19.83
N TYR A 77 11.19 0.71 -18.81
CA TYR A 77 9.80 0.95 -18.42
C TYR A 77 9.17 2.01 -19.33
N LYS A 78 7.91 1.78 -19.70
CA LYS A 78 7.08 2.76 -20.42
C LYS A 78 6.25 3.56 -19.42
N SER A 79 6.23 4.88 -19.57
CA SER A 79 5.32 5.75 -18.82
C SER A 79 3.93 5.77 -19.47
N ARG A 80 2.88 5.81 -18.65
CA ARG A 80 1.49 6.10 -19.09
C ARG A 80 1.18 7.59 -19.16
N LEU A 81 2.03 8.43 -18.58
CA LEU A 81 1.81 9.88 -18.54
C LEU A 81 2.05 10.46 -19.94
N PRO A 82 1.16 11.36 -20.40
CA PRO A 82 1.40 12.11 -21.64
C PRO A 82 2.60 13.03 -21.41
N CYS A 83 3.36 13.34 -22.46
CA CYS A 83 4.51 14.23 -22.28
C CYS A 83 4.21 15.71 -22.42
N GLN A 84 3.06 16.06 -22.98
CA GLN A 84 2.62 17.44 -23.05
C GLN A 84 2.51 17.99 -21.63
N VAL A 85 3.34 18.99 -21.32
CA VAL A 85 3.41 19.60 -19.98
C VAL A 85 2.04 20.11 -19.57
N GLU A 86 1.29 20.72 -20.49
CA GLU A 86 -0.08 21.19 -20.25
C GLU A 86 -1.04 20.06 -19.86
N ALA A 87 -0.94 18.90 -20.53
CA ALA A 87 -1.75 17.74 -20.18
C ALA A 87 -1.37 17.17 -18.82
N GLN A 88 -0.07 17.14 -18.47
CA GLN A 88 0.38 16.72 -17.15
C GLN A 88 -0.09 17.67 -16.05
N VAL A 89 0.00 18.98 -16.28
CA VAL A 89 -0.48 20.00 -15.34
C VAL A 89 -1.98 19.82 -15.12
N LYS A 90 -2.77 19.68 -16.18
CA LYS A 90 -4.21 19.43 -16.08
C LYS A 90 -4.55 18.12 -15.36
N MET A 91 -3.80 17.05 -15.61
CA MET A 91 -3.97 15.79 -14.87
C MET A 91 -3.61 15.93 -13.39
N ARG A 92 -2.55 16.69 -13.09
CA ARG A 92 -2.13 16.98 -11.72
C ARG A 92 -3.18 17.81 -10.99
N GLU A 93 -3.69 18.87 -11.60
CA GLU A 93 -4.73 19.74 -11.03
C GLU A 93 -5.97 18.93 -10.70
N ARG A 94 -6.47 18.13 -11.65
CA ARG A 94 -7.62 17.26 -11.42
C ARG A 94 -7.39 16.24 -10.30
N SER A 95 -6.18 15.68 -10.22
CA SER A 95 -5.84 14.73 -9.17
C SER A 95 -5.71 15.41 -7.80
N ALA A 96 -5.22 16.65 -7.78
CA ALA A 96 -5.12 17.47 -6.58
C ALA A 96 -6.51 17.83 -6.04
N GLU A 97 -7.45 18.23 -6.90
CA GLU A 97 -8.85 18.51 -6.51
C GLU A 97 -9.49 17.28 -5.85
N VAL A 98 -9.37 16.10 -6.47
CA VAL A 98 -9.91 14.85 -5.90
C VAL A 98 -9.25 14.52 -4.57
N CYS A 99 -7.95 14.74 -4.43
CA CYS A 99 -7.23 14.51 -3.18
C CYS A 99 -7.69 15.48 -2.07
N GLU A 100 -7.90 16.75 -2.41
CA GLU A 100 -8.40 17.77 -1.49
C GLU A 100 -9.82 17.42 -1.01
N ASP A 101 -10.70 16.99 -1.92
CA ASP A 101 -12.06 16.55 -1.58
C ASP A 101 -12.05 15.35 -0.63
N ILE A 102 -11.24 14.33 -0.91
CA ILE A 102 -11.11 13.15 -0.04
C ILE A 102 -10.56 13.57 1.32
N THR A 103 -9.53 14.41 1.35
CA THR A 103 -8.92 14.91 2.59
C THR A 103 -9.97 15.63 3.44
N ARG A 104 -10.76 16.50 2.83
CA ARG A 104 -11.83 17.24 3.51
C ARG A 104 -12.91 16.32 4.08
N ILE A 105 -13.27 15.25 3.37
CA ILE A 105 -14.20 14.23 3.86
C ILE A 105 -13.62 13.50 5.07
N VAL A 106 -12.35 13.09 5.00
CA VAL A 106 -11.67 12.41 6.11
C VAL A 106 -11.56 13.33 7.33
N GLU A 107 -11.19 14.60 7.13
CA GLU A 107 -11.17 15.61 8.20
C GLU A 107 -12.54 15.78 8.87
N PHE A 108 -13.61 15.81 8.08
CA PHE A 108 -14.97 15.88 8.61
C PHE A 108 -15.30 14.66 9.49
N PHE A 109 -14.94 13.45 9.05
CA PHE A 109 -15.14 12.24 9.86
C PHE A 109 -14.32 12.25 11.15
N MET A 110 -13.05 12.68 11.10
CA MET A 110 -12.22 12.83 12.30
C MET A 110 -12.82 13.84 13.28
N PHE A 111 -13.37 14.95 12.77
CA PHE A 111 -14.05 15.94 13.61
C PHE A 111 -15.33 15.38 14.26
N LEU A 112 -16.14 14.63 13.52
CA LEU A 112 -17.32 13.96 14.06
C LEU A 112 -16.95 12.92 15.14
N GLU A 113 -15.91 12.14 14.91
CA GLU A 113 -15.39 11.20 15.91
C GLU A 113 -14.98 11.93 17.19
N LEU A 114 -14.24 13.03 17.08
CA LEU A 114 -13.85 13.86 18.22
C LEU A 114 -15.06 14.40 18.99
N LEU A 115 -16.11 14.83 18.28
CA LEU A 115 -17.36 15.29 18.92
C LEU A 115 -18.11 14.15 19.61
N MET A 116 -18.05 12.91 19.09
CA MET A 116 -18.62 11.75 19.77
C MET A 116 -17.85 11.35 21.04
N PHE A 117 -16.57 11.69 21.14
CA PHE A 117 -15.76 11.48 22.36
C PHE A 117 -16.04 12.51 23.48
N MET A 118 -16.51 13.71 23.15
CA MET A 118 -16.90 14.73 24.14
C MET A 118 -17.89 14.24 25.21
N PRO A 119 -19.05 13.63 24.88
CA PRO A 119 -20.01 13.17 25.89
C PRO A 119 -19.43 12.07 26.80
N MET A 120 -18.62 11.16 26.26
CA MET A 120 -17.92 10.15 27.07
C MET A 120 -16.98 10.82 28.08
N THR A 121 -16.24 11.84 27.65
CA THR A 121 -15.37 12.62 28.55
C THR A 121 -16.17 13.30 29.65
N VAL A 122 -17.35 13.87 29.35
CA VAL A 122 -18.24 14.49 30.36
C VAL A 122 -18.77 13.45 31.35
N ILE A 123 -19.17 12.28 30.89
CA ILE A 123 -19.64 11.19 31.76
C ILE A 123 -18.52 10.73 32.68
N ILE A 124 -17.33 10.46 32.15
CA ILE A 124 -16.15 10.07 32.94
C ILE A 124 -15.80 11.17 33.94
N PHE A 125 -15.81 12.44 33.52
CA PHE A 125 -15.55 13.57 34.40
C PHE A 125 -16.57 13.66 35.55
N LYS A 126 -17.87 13.46 35.26
CA LYS A 126 -18.94 13.38 36.26
C LYS A 126 -18.71 12.22 37.24
N PHE A 127 -18.36 11.03 36.75
CA PHE A 127 -18.05 9.87 37.59
C PHE A 127 -16.84 10.12 38.48
N LEU A 128 -15.76 10.69 37.94
CA LEU A 128 -14.56 11.03 38.71
C LEU A 128 -14.84 12.11 39.76
N SER A 129 -15.57 13.18 39.39
CA SER A 129 -15.92 14.26 40.31
C SER A 129 -16.85 13.79 41.43
N ASN A 130 -17.83 12.95 41.09
CA ASN A 130 -18.72 12.39 42.10
C ASN A 130 -18.01 11.37 42.99
N ARG A 131 -17.03 10.59 42.49
CA ARG A 131 -16.25 9.67 43.32
C ARG A 131 -15.32 10.36 44.32
N CYS A 132 -14.91 11.60 44.08
CA CYS A 132 -14.21 12.38 45.10
C CYS A 132 -15.16 12.91 46.21
N GLY A 133 -16.47 12.72 46.08
CA GLY A 133 -17.47 13.08 47.10
C GLY A 133 -18.37 11.92 47.55
N ASP A 134 -18.37 10.80 46.84
CA ASP A 134 -19.00 9.56 47.28
C ASP A 134 -18.07 8.97 48.33
N GLU A 135 -18.32 9.34 49.59
CA GLU A 135 -17.70 8.78 50.78
C GLU A 135 -17.98 7.28 50.72
N PHE A 136 -17.05 6.54 50.11
CA PHE A 136 -17.09 5.11 50.03
C PHE A 136 -17.07 4.63 51.48
N GLN A 137 -18.24 4.29 52.03
CA GLN A 137 -18.37 3.60 53.31
C GLN A 137 -17.84 2.17 53.12
N CYS A 138 -16.54 2.05 52.83
CA CYS A 138 -15.82 0.78 52.86
C CYS A 138 -15.98 0.12 54.23
N GLU A 139 -16.18 0.91 55.30
CA GLU A 139 -16.34 0.40 56.65
C GLU A 139 -17.58 -0.49 56.85
N GLU A 140 -18.67 -0.30 56.09
CA GLU A 140 -19.87 -1.13 56.24
C GLU A 140 -19.80 -2.44 55.44
N GLN A 141 -19.03 -2.50 54.35
CA GLN A 141 -18.85 -3.74 53.57
C GLN A 141 -17.80 -4.70 54.16
N PHE A 142 -16.95 -4.22 55.07
CA PHE A 142 -16.11 -5.06 55.92
C PHE A 142 -16.69 -5.29 57.31
N ALA A 143 -17.93 -4.87 57.57
CA ALA A 143 -18.68 -5.36 58.73
C ALA A 143 -18.97 -6.85 58.49
N VAL A 144 -17.98 -7.67 58.84
CA VAL A 144 -18.12 -9.12 58.92
C VAL A 144 -19.25 -9.36 59.91
N VAL A 145 -20.46 -9.58 59.39
CA VAL A 145 -21.53 -10.19 60.16
C VAL A 145 -21.03 -11.61 60.40
N LEU A 146 -20.33 -11.79 61.52
CA LEU A 146 -20.14 -13.08 62.15
C LEU A 146 -21.51 -13.54 62.63
N SER A 147 -22.43 -13.82 61.70
CA SER A 147 -23.60 -14.64 61.97
C SER A 147 -23.03 -16.00 62.33
N THR A 148 -22.80 -16.14 63.64
CA THR A 148 -22.51 -17.38 64.31
C THR A 148 -23.82 -18.16 64.27
N ASP A 149 -24.16 -18.67 63.08
CA ASP A 149 -25.11 -19.74 62.94
C ASP A 149 -24.31 -20.90 62.37
N GLU A 150 -23.76 -21.63 63.34
CA GLU A 150 -23.19 -22.95 63.20
C GLU A 150 -24.29 -23.88 62.68
N GLU A 151 -24.33 -24.15 61.37
CA GLU A 151 -24.66 -25.51 60.90
C GLU A 151 -23.84 -25.83 59.66
N GLU A 152 -22.85 -26.69 59.90
CA GLU A 152 -21.96 -27.33 58.94
C GLU A 152 -22.77 -27.96 57.80
N SER A 153 -22.59 -27.46 56.58
CA SER A 153 -22.80 -28.27 55.38
C SER A 153 -21.52 -28.25 54.56
N GLU A 154 -20.94 -29.43 54.47
CA GLU A 154 -19.67 -29.78 53.87
C GLU A 154 -19.75 -29.70 52.32
N ASP A 155 -19.93 -28.51 51.76
CA ASP A 155 -19.89 -28.35 50.30
C ASP A 155 -18.45 -28.11 49.80
N GLU A 156 -17.78 -29.26 49.68
CA GLU A 156 -16.77 -29.66 48.68
C GLU A 156 -16.38 -28.61 47.62
N TRP A 157 -15.36 -27.80 47.92
CA TRP A 157 -14.68 -26.97 46.92
C TRP A 157 -13.70 -27.82 46.10
N GLU A 158 -14.15 -28.34 44.96
CA GLU A 158 -13.26 -28.90 43.95
C GLU A 158 -12.30 -27.81 43.42
N ARG A 159 -10.99 -28.00 43.65
CA ARG A 159 -9.95 -27.22 42.98
C ARG A 159 -10.03 -27.48 41.48
N GLY A 160 -10.60 -26.52 40.76
CA GLY A 160 -10.50 -26.44 39.30
C GLY A 160 -9.04 -26.57 38.87
N ALA A 161 -8.72 -27.71 38.27
CA ALA A 161 -7.42 -28.01 37.71
C ALA A 161 -7.04 -26.93 36.69
N THR A 162 -5.91 -26.27 36.95
CA THR A 162 -5.19 -25.46 35.96
C THR A 162 -4.89 -26.34 34.75
N GLN A 163 -5.65 -26.17 33.68
CA GLN A 163 -5.27 -26.68 32.36
C GLN A 163 -4.10 -25.84 31.85
N ASP A 164 -2.90 -26.39 32.02
CA ASP A 164 -1.68 -25.99 31.35
C ASP A 164 -1.90 -26.06 29.82
N LYS A 165 -2.24 -24.92 29.23
CA LYS A 165 -2.35 -24.77 27.78
C LYS A 165 -0.94 -24.61 27.23
N LYS A 166 -0.35 -25.74 26.86
CA LYS A 166 0.95 -25.85 26.17
C LYS A 166 0.86 -25.17 24.80
N ASP A 167 1.22 -23.89 24.76
CA ASP A 167 1.43 -23.18 23.50
C ASP A 167 2.58 -23.84 22.74
N THR A 168 2.19 -24.59 21.72
CA THR A 168 3.12 -25.21 20.78
C THR A 168 3.60 -24.12 19.84
N ARG A 169 4.82 -23.69 20.12
CA ARG A 169 5.71 -22.93 19.27
C ARG A 169 5.73 -23.53 17.85
N GLY A 170 4.96 -22.94 16.95
CA GLY A 170 5.08 -23.16 15.52
C GLY A 170 6.05 -22.13 14.95
N ASP A 171 7.34 -22.44 15.03
CA ASP A 171 8.32 -21.89 14.09
C ASP A 171 7.90 -22.33 12.69
N SER A 172 7.64 -21.37 11.83
CA SER A 172 7.62 -21.59 10.38
C SER A 172 8.60 -20.60 9.79
N ASP A 173 9.87 -20.97 9.92
CA ASP A 173 10.93 -20.57 9.00
C ASP A 173 10.51 -21.00 7.59
N ASN A 174 9.97 -20.05 6.81
CA ASN A 174 10.01 -20.15 5.36
C ASN A 174 11.25 -19.41 4.89
N ASP A 175 12.34 -20.18 4.90
CA ASP A 175 13.55 -19.98 4.12
C ASP A 175 13.24 -20.34 2.67
N ASP A 176 13.08 -19.33 1.81
CA ASP A 176 13.07 -19.49 0.36
C ASP A 176 14.10 -18.54 -0.25
N GLY A 177 15.36 -18.94 -0.10
CA GLY A 177 16.18 -19.33 -1.25
C GLY A 177 16.25 -18.34 -2.41
N GLU A 178 17.21 -17.43 -2.33
CA GLU A 178 17.74 -16.64 -3.44
C GLU A 178 18.66 -17.53 -4.32
N PRO A 179 18.33 -17.84 -5.59
CA PRO A 179 19.27 -18.51 -6.48
C PRO A 179 20.27 -17.49 -7.03
N SER A 180 21.45 -17.48 -6.43
CA SER A 180 22.66 -16.92 -7.04
C SER A 180 23.09 -17.80 -8.23
N SER A 181 22.86 -17.32 -9.45
CA SER A 181 23.48 -17.90 -10.64
C SER A 181 24.72 -17.09 -11.03
N GLN A 182 25.85 -17.45 -10.42
CA GLN A 182 27.18 -17.27 -11.01
C GLN A 182 27.41 -18.39 -12.02
N GLY A 183 27.76 -18.05 -13.26
CA GLY A 183 28.08 -19.06 -14.27
C GLY A 183 28.58 -18.49 -15.58
N ARG A 184 29.91 -18.28 -15.61
CA ARG A 184 30.87 -18.24 -16.74
C ARG A 184 30.56 -17.38 -17.97
#